data_AF-A0A1F4G5N6-F1
#
_entry.id   AF-A0A1F4G5N6-F1
#
_cell.length_a   1.000
_cell.length_b   1.000
_cell.length_c   1.000
_cell.angle_alpha   90.00
_cell.angle_beta   90.00
_cell.angle_gamma   90.00
#
_symmetry.space_group_name_H-M   'P 1'
#
loop_
_entity.id
_entity.type
_entity.pdbx_description
1 polymer ?
#
loop_
_entity_poly.entity_id
_entity_poly.type
_entity_poly.pdbx_seq_one_letter_code
_entity_poly.pdbx_strand_id
1 'polypeptide(L)'
;MTKLSVQGLKPSGGGSIGSALGFERLNDEDVLRKLVLANFMIDFKKKLVLADATYNGQTHASTPIYTFNEQSPLAIKYKFPLSITAYQVLDKLFLTPEAKVAFTEGLDLPPFAKPILDSTDYGTITIDVKVSLRNKPVPTRPYVPAP
;
A
#
# COMPACT_ATOMS: atom_id res chain seq x y z
N MET A 1 21.62 -26.21 -24.42
CA MET A 1 20.69 -25.16 -23.97
C MET A 1 20.56 -25.26 -22.45
N THR A 2 21.11 -24.30 -21.71
CA THR A 2 21.03 -24.30 -20.23
C THR A 2 19.70 -23.66 -19.82
N LYS A 3 18.76 -24.45 -19.29
CA LYS A 3 17.54 -23.93 -18.64
C LYS A 3 17.90 -23.59 -17.20
N LEU A 4 18.08 -22.31 -16.89
CA LEU A 4 18.20 -21.85 -15.51
C LEU A 4 16.79 -21.78 -14.91
N SER A 5 16.45 -22.72 -14.03
CA SER A 5 15.21 -22.66 -13.24
C SER A 5 15.49 -21.87 -11.97
N VAL A 6 14.98 -20.65 -11.87
CA VAL A 6 15.09 -19.84 -10.65
C VAL A 6 13.88 -20.15 -9.77
N GLN A 7 14.02 -21.13 -8.87
CA GLN A 7 13.05 -21.44 -7.84
C GLN A 7 13.41 -20.69 -6.55
N GLY A 8 12.44 -20.00 -5.93
CA GLY A 8 12.59 -19.45 -4.58
C GLY A 8 12.82 -17.93 -4.44
N LEU A 9 12.79 -17.15 -5.52
CA LEU A 9 12.76 -15.69 -5.40
C LEU A 9 11.37 -15.24 -4.93
N LYS A 10 11.31 -14.58 -3.78
CA LYS A 10 10.11 -13.89 -3.26
C LYS A 10 10.43 -12.41 -3.08
N PRO A 11 9.51 -11.49 -3.40
CA PRO A 11 9.72 -10.09 -3.07
C PRO A 11 9.77 -9.96 -1.55
N SER A 12 10.82 -9.33 -1.01
CA SER A 12 10.92 -9.06 0.42
C SER A 12 10.18 -7.78 0.82
N GLY A 13 10.00 -6.86 -0.13
CA GLY A 13 9.28 -5.62 0.06
C GLY A 13 9.21 -4.78 -1.21
N GLY A 14 8.38 -3.74 -1.16
CA GLY A 14 8.25 -2.72 -2.18
C GLY A 14 7.74 -1.44 -1.54
N GLY A 15 8.14 -0.28 -2.06
CA GLY A 15 7.78 1.02 -1.48
C GLY A 15 7.48 2.07 -2.55
N SER A 16 6.56 2.97 -2.22
CA SER A 16 6.24 4.18 -2.98
C SER A 16 6.60 5.39 -2.12
N ILE A 17 7.60 6.16 -2.54
CA ILE A 17 8.11 7.32 -1.80
C ILE A 17 7.72 8.59 -2.56
N GLY A 18 7.21 9.60 -1.85
CA GLY A 18 6.87 10.90 -2.45
C GLY A 18 5.47 10.98 -3.07
N SER A 19 4.64 9.95 -2.94
CA SER A 19 3.22 9.96 -3.31
C SER A 19 2.34 9.74 -2.08
N ALA A 20 1.14 10.30 -2.13
CA ALA A 20 0.16 10.20 -1.06
C ALA A 20 -1.26 10.06 -1.61
N LEU A 21 -2.13 9.45 -0.80
CA LEU A 21 -3.55 9.35 -0.99
C LEU A 21 -4.24 10.19 0.09
N GLY A 22 -4.97 11.22 -0.33
CA GLY A 22 -5.73 12.10 0.56
C GLY A 22 -7.21 11.74 0.57
N PHE A 23 -7.79 11.68 1.76
CA PHE A 23 -9.22 11.59 1.99
C PHE A 23 -9.65 12.86 2.71
N GLU A 24 -10.70 13.51 2.21
CA GLU A 24 -11.23 14.75 2.77
C GLU A 24 -12.75 14.67 2.80
N ARG A 25 -13.37 15.15 3.88
CA ARG A 25 -14.81 15.37 3.97
C ARG A 25 -15.12 16.51 4.93
N LEU A 26 -16.31 17.07 4.80
CA LEU A 26 -16.92 17.83 5.89
C LEU A 26 -17.61 16.84 6.85
N ASN A 27 -17.50 17.08 8.15
CA ASN A 27 -18.30 16.36 9.14
C ASN A 27 -19.69 17.02 9.29
N ASP A 28 -20.50 16.53 10.23
CA ASP A 28 -21.87 17.01 10.44
C ASP A 28 -21.92 18.47 10.98
N GLU A 29 -20.77 19.03 11.35
CA GLU A 29 -20.58 20.41 11.84
C GLU A 29 -19.90 21.31 10.78
N ASP A 30 -19.84 20.88 9.52
CA ASP A 30 -19.15 21.56 8.41
C ASP A 30 -17.64 21.79 8.64
N VAL A 31 -17.03 21.00 9.53
CA VAL A 31 -15.59 21.03 9.78
C VAL A 31 -14.87 20.10 8.79
N LEU A 32 -13.84 20.63 8.12
CA LEU A 32 -13.00 19.83 7.22
C LEU A 32 -12.19 18.80 8.02
N ARG A 33 -12.38 17.53 7.68
CA ARG A 33 -11.67 16.38 8.22
C ARG A 33 -10.83 15.74 7.13
N LYS A 34 -9.61 15.34 7.49
CA LYS A 34 -8.60 14.89 6.55
C LYS A 34 -7.80 13.72 7.11
N LEU A 35 -7.62 12.71 6.27
CA LEU A 35 -6.67 11.63 6.45
C LEU A 35 -5.77 11.58 5.21
N VAL A 36 -4.46 11.60 5.41
CA VAL A 36 -3.48 11.41 4.34
C VAL A 36 -2.70 10.13 4.62
N LEU A 37 -2.65 9.24 3.65
CA LEU A 37 -1.80 8.05 3.67
C LEU A 37 -0.67 8.24 2.68
N ALA A 38 0.57 8.13 3.12
CA ALA A 38 1.75 8.41 2.31
C ALA A 38 2.85 7.35 2.50
N ASN A 39 3.86 7.40 1.64
CA ASN A 39 5.09 6.60 1.81
C ASN A 39 4.82 5.09 1.95
N PHE A 40 3.90 4.56 1.14
CA PHE A 40 3.41 3.19 1.25
C PHE A 40 4.53 2.15 1.14
N MET A 41 4.43 1.08 1.92
CA MET A 41 5.33 -0.06 1.90
C MET A 41 4.54 -1.37 1.96
N ILE A 42 5.03 -2.42 1.29
CA ILE A 42 4.46 -3.77 1.38
C ILE A 42 5.41 -4.66 2.18
N ASP A 43 4.95 -5.21 3.30
CA ASP A 43 5.61 -6.26 4.07
C ASP A 43 5.00 -7.62 3.72
N PHE A 44 5.66 -8.35 2.82
CA PHE A 44 5.23 -9.68 2.38
C PHE A 44 5.35 -10.76 3.45
N LYS A 45 6.16 -10.54 4.50
CA LYS A 45 6.29 -11.52 5.60
C LYS A 45 5.10 -11.43 6.53
N LYS A 46 4.72 -10.19 6.91
CA LYS A 46 3.57 -9.93 7.77
C LYS A 46 2.24 -9.87 7.03
N LYS A 47 2.28 -9.83 5.69
CA LYS A 47 1.12 -9.64 4.81
C LYS A 47 0.39 -8.33 5.09
N LEU A 48 1.17 -7.25 5.20
CA LEU A 48 0.67 -5.90 5.50
C LEU A 48 1.09 -4.91 4.43
N VAL A 49 0.17 -4.00 4.11
CA VAL A 49 0.49 -2.71 3.48
C VAL A 49 0.61 -1.70 4.60
N LEU A 50 1.75 -1.04 4.69
CA LEU A 50 2.07 0.01 5.66
C LEU A 50 2.04 1.38 4.96
N ALA A 51 1.75 2.44 5.69
CA ALA A 51 1.86 3.81 5.22
C ALA A 51 2.11 4.75 6.40
N ASP A 52 2.64 5.94 6.13
CA ASP A 52 2.55 7.05 7.07
C ASP A 52 1.12 7.58 7.04
N ALA A 53 0.45 7.60 8.18
CA ALA A 53 -0.91 8.10 8.31
C ALA A 53 -0.89 9.47 9.01
N THR A 54 -1.31 10.52 8.31
CA THR A 54 -1.44 11.86 8.87
C THR A 54 -2.91 12.23 9.04
N TYR A 55 -3.31 12.52 10.28
CA TYR A 55 -4.64 12.97 10.63
C TYR A 55 -4.59 13.77 11.94
N ASN A 56 -5.56 14.65 12.17
CA ASN A 56 -5.59 15.54 13.35
C ASN A 56 -4.28 16.31 13.59
N GLY A 57 -3.59 16.68 12.50
CA GLY A 57 -2.30 17.38 12.54
C GLY A 57 -1.10 16.53 12.98
N GLN A 58 -1.28 15.24 13.22
CA GLN A 58 -0.22 14.31 13.64
C GLN A 58 0.08 13.28 12.56
N THR A 59 1.35 12.91 12.42
CA THR A 59 1.79 11.86 11.50
C THR A 59 2.24 10.63 12.27
N HIS A 60 1.59 9.51 12.00
CA HIS A 60 1.91 8.20 12.53
C HIS A 60 2.68 7.43 11.48
N ALA A 61 3.97 7.21 11.71
CA ALA A 61 4.84 6.59 10.73
C ALA A 61 4.61 5.07 10.64
N SER A 62 4.67 4.51 9.42
CA SER A 62 4.62 3.06 9.18
C SER A 62 3.41 2.35 9.81
N THR A 63 2.26 3.01 9.87
CA THR A 63 0.99 2.46 10.34
C THR A 63 0.55 1.30 9.42
N PRO A 64 0.17 0.14 9.96
CA PRO A 64 -0.50 -0.91 9.18
C PRO A 64 -1.82 -0.38 8.62
N ILE A 65 -1.98 -0.43 7.30
CA ILE A 65 -3.19 0.04 6.62
C ILE A 65 -4.07 -1.13 6.20
N TYR A 66 -3.53 -2.03 5.38
CA TYR A 66 -4.27 -3.19 4.88
C TYR A 66 -3.58 -4.50 5.23
N THR A 67 -4.36 -5.50 5.60
CA THR A 67 -3.98 -6.91 5.41
C THR A 67 -4.20 -7.31 3.96
N PHE A 68 -3.49 -8.33 3.49
CA PHE A 68 -3.73 -8.89 2.16
C PHE A 68 -3.56 -10.40 2.11
N ASN A 69 -4.16 -11.00 1.09
CA ASN A 69 -3.89 -12.36 0.68
C ASN A 69 -3.06 -12.39 -0.62
N GLU A 70 -2.22 -13.41 -0.79
CA GLU A 70 -1.50 -13.64 -2.04
C GLU A 70 -2.35 -14.53 -2.93
N GLN A 71 -3.04 -13.94 -3.91
CA GLN A 71 -3.92 -14.68 -4.82
C GLN A 71 -3.14 -15.65 -5.71
N SER A 72 -1.96 -15.23 -6.16
CA SER A 72 -1.06 -16.02 -6.98
C SER A 72 0.38 -15.97 -6.44
N PRO A 73 1.11 -17.09 -6.41
CA PRO A 73 2.54 -17.04 -6.14
C PRO A 73 3.26 -16.23 -7.23
N LEU A 74 4.38 -15.58 -6.88
CA LEU A 74 5.15 -14.76 -7.81
C LEU A 74 5.54 -15.58 -9.06
N ALA A 75 5.00 -15.18 -10.22
CA ALA A 75 5.33 -15.80 -11.49
C ALA A 75 6.53 -15.06 -12.10
N ILE A 76 7.68 -15.74 -12.21
CA ILE A 76 8.87 -15.19 -12.86
C ILE A 76 8.98 -15.75 -14.27
N LYS A 77 8.92 -14.87 -15.27
CA LYS A 77 9.24 -15.21 -16.66
C LYS A 77 10.60 -14.66 -17.01
N TYR A 78 11.50 -15.55 -17.40
CA TYR A 78 12.83 -15.21 -17.92
C TYR A 78 12.84 -15.32 -19.44
N LYS A 79 13.31 -14.28 -20.12
CA LYS A 79 13.60 -14.29 -21.56
C LYS A 79 15.03 -13.81 -21.80
N PHE A 80 15.87 -14.73 -22.26
CA PHE A 80 17.23 -14.44 -22.69
C PHE A 80 17.21 -13.52 -23.93
N PRO A 81 18.10 -12.52 -24.04
CA PRO A 81 19.21 -12.19 -23.13
C PRO A 81 18.90 -11.18 -22.00
N LEU A 82 17.75 -10.50 -21.95
CA LEU A 82 17.67 -9.21 -21.23
C LEU A 82 16.38 -8.91 -20.43
N SER A 83 15.41 -9.82 -20.28
CA SER A 83 14.20 -9.47 -19.51
C SER A 83 13.79 -10.52 -18.47
N ILE A 84 13.77 -10.10 -17.21
CA ILE A 84 13.05 -10.76 -16.12
C ILE A 84 11.77 -9.96 -15.91
N THR A 85 10.65 -10.66 -15.97
CA THR A 85 9.34 -10.10 -15.58
C THR A 85 8.78 -10.89 -14.42
N ALA A 86 8.29 -10.19 -13.41
CA ALA A 86 7.64 -10.80 -12.26
C ALA A 86 6.21 -10.26 -12.15
N TYR A 87 5.25 -11.15 -11.95
CA TYR A 87 3.84 -10.82 -11.80
C TYR A 87 3.28 -11.42 -10.52
N GLN A 88 2.58 -10.61 -9.74
CA GLN A 88 1.88 -11.04 -8.54
C GLN A 88 0.61 -10.21 -8.33
N VAL A 89 -0.44 -10.85 -7.82
CA VAL A 89 -1.67 -10.19 -7.38
C VAL A 89 -1.85 -10.43 -5.90
N LEU A 90 -2.07 -9.33 -5.18
CA LEU A 90 -2.52 -9.32 -3.78
C LEU A 90 -4.00 -8.96 -3.79
N ASP A 91 -4.84 -9.75 -3.14
CA ASP A 91 -6.28 -9.56 -3.06
C ASP A 91 -6.76 -9.48 -1.60
N LYS A 92 -8.06 -9.23 -1.40
CA LYS A 92 -8.70 -9.19 -0.09
C LYS A 92 -8.05 -8.15 0.82
N LEU A 93 -8.05 -6.90 0.36
CA LEU A 93 -7.47 -5.79 1.10
C LEU A 93 -8.46 -5.34 2.17
N PHE A 94 -8.22 -5.78 3.41
CA PHE A 94 -9.05 -5.36 4.55
C PHE A 94 -8.25 -4.45 5.47
N LEU A 95 -8.90 -3.38 5.95
CA LEU A 95 -8.30 -2.46 6.89
C LEU A 95 -7.88 -3.18 8.18
N THR A 96 -6.69 -2.85 8.70
CA THR A 96 -6.27 -3.30 10.03
C THR A 96 -7.00 -2.51 11.13
N PRO A 97 -6.96 -2.97 12.39
CA PRO A 97 -7.51 -2.20 13.51
C PRO A 97 -6.92 -0.78 13.62
N GLU A 98 -5.61 -0.62 13.41
CA GLU A 98 -4.94 0.68 13.45
C GLU A 98 -5.42 1.60 12.32
N ALA A 99 -5.58 1.05 11.12
CA ALA A 99 -6.12 1.78 9.99
C ALA A 99 -7.55 2.25 10.26
N LYS A 100 -8.40 1.39 10.83
CA LYS A 100 -9.78 1.73 11.18
C LYS A 100 -9.84 2.89 12.17
N VAL A 101 -8.91 2.95 13.14
CA VAL A 101 -8.76 4.10 14.03
C VAL A 101 -8.40 5.35 13.25
N ALA A 102 -7.37 5.30 12.40
CA ALA A 102 -6.96 6.45 11.58
C ALA A 102 -8.10 6.96 10.65
N PHE A 103 -8.86 6.07 10.02
CA PHE A 103 -10.03 6.43 9.23
C PHE A 103 -11.14 7.03 10.09
N THR A 104 -11.48 6.41 11.22
CA THR A 104 -12.56 6.87 12.10
C THR A 104 -12.23 8.22 12.71
N GLU A 105 -11.05 8.38 13.29
CA GLU A 105 -10.63 9.60 13.97
C GLU A 105 -10.25 10.70 12.97
N GLY A 106 -9.54 10.35 11.89
CA GLY A 106 -9.08 11.34 10.92
C GLY A 106 -10.19 11.94 10.09
N LEU A 107 -11.21 11.15 9.75
CA LEU A 107 -12.36 11.59 8.96
C LEU A 107 -13.61 11.86 9.80
N ASP A 108 -13.53 11.72 11.12
CA ASP A 108 -14.67 11.87 12.06
C ASP A 108 -15.87 11.02 11.62
N LEU A 109 -15.62 9.74 11.36
CA LEU A 109 -16.62 8.85 10.77
C LEU A 109 -17.76 8.60 11.74
N PRO A 110 -19.03 8.71 11.28
CA PRO A 110 -20.17 8.44 12.11
C PRO A 110 -20.19 6.96 12.53
N PRO A 111 -20.84 6.59 13.66
CA PRO A 111 -20.79 5.24 14.19
C PRO A 111 -21.23 4.14 13.21
N PHE A 112 -22.16 4.46 12.30
CA PHE A 112 -22.65 3.52 11.28
C PHE A 112 -21.58 3.13 10.25
N ALA A 113 -20.51 3.92 10.09
CA ALA A 113 -19.44 3.64 9.13
C ALA A 113 -18.50 2.53 9.61
N LYS A 114 -18.39 2.30 10.91
CA LYS A 114 -17.50 1.27 11.50
C LYS A 114 -17.72 -0.13 10.91
N PRO A 115 -18.95 -0.69 10.89
CA PRO A 115 -19.18 -2.01 10.29
C PRO A 115 -18.88 -2.07 8.78
N ILE A 116 -18.97 -0.92 8.08
CA ILE A 116 -18.61 -0.82 6.66
C ILE A 116 -17.09 -0.98 6.51
N LEU A 117 -16.29 -0.29 7.34
CA LEU A 117 -14.83 -0.45 7.34
C LEU A 117 -14.38 -1.88 7.68
N ASP A 118 -15.16 -2.60 8.48
CA ASP A 118 -14.84 -3.98 8.89
C ASP A 118 -15.04 -5.01 7.77
N SER A 119 -16.02 -4.79 6.90
CA SER A 119 -16.47 -5.77 5.90
C SER A 119 -16.12 -5.40 4.46
N THR A 120 -15.64 -4.19 4.22
CA THR A 120 -15.26 -3.73 2.88
C THR A 120 -13.94 -4.36 2.44
N ASP A 121 -13.97 -5.05 1.30
CA ASP A 121 -12.76 -5.37 0.54
C ASP A 121 -12.38 -4.15 -0.30
N TYR A 122 -11.21 -3.59 -0.03
CA TYR A 122 -10.68 -2.41 -0.71
C TYR A 122 -9.98 -2.75 -2.04
N GLY A 123 -10.03 -4.02 -2.46
CA GLY A 123 -9.70 -4.44 -3.81
C GLY A 123 -8.40 -5.24 -3.89
N THR A 124 -7.58 -4.90 -4.88
CA THR A 124 -6.39 -5.69 -5.24
C THR A 124 -5.19 -4.80 -5.56
N ILE A 125 -3.99 -5.26 -5.21
CA ILE A 125 -2.73 -4.69 -5.69
C ILE A 125 -2.14 -5.63 -6.73
N THR A 126 -2.01 -5.15 -7.96
CA THR A 126 -1.29 -5.86 -9.02
C THR A 126 0.15 -5.34 -9.09
N ILE A 127 1.10 -6.27 -8.99
CA ILE A 127 2.54 -5.99 -9.02
C ILE A 127 3.10 -6.57 -10.32
N ASP A 128 3.53 -5.68 -11.22
CA ASP A 128 4.29 -6.02 -12.42
C ASP A 128 5.71 -5.43 -12.28
N VAL A 129 6.69 -6.32 -12.13
CA VAL A 129 8.10 -5.95 -12.09
C VAL A 129 8.73 -6.26 -13.44
N LYS A 130 9.09 -5.20 -14.18
CA LYS A 130 9.96 -5.30 -15.36
C LYS A 130 11.36 -4.89 -14.95
N VAL A 131 12.28 -5.85 -14.96
CA VAL A 131 13.70 -5.57 -14.63
C VAL A 131 14.34 -4.93 -15.85
N SER A 132 14.40 -3.60 -15.86
CA SER A 132 15.16 -2.79 -16.80
C SER A 132 15.97 -1.75 -16.03
N LEU A 133 17.19 -1.45 -16.49
CA LEU A 133 17.97 -0.32 -15.97
C LEU A 133 17.15 0.97 -16.20
N ARG A 134 16.91 1.75 -15.14
CA ARG A 134 16.17 3.01 -15.25
C ARG A 134 17.10 4.11 -15.73
N ASN A 135 16.65 4.89 -16.71
CA ASN A 135 17.36 6.09 -17.18
C ASN A 135 17.16 7.32 -16.26
N LYS A 136 16.21 7.27 -15.32
CA LYS A 136 15.90 8.37 -14.39
C LYS A 136 15.95 7.90 -12.93
N PRO A 137 16.57 8.66 -12.02
CA PRO A 137 16.53 8.41 -10.59
C PRO A 137 15.11 8.43 -10.03
N VAL A 138 14.86 7.64 -8.98
CA VAL A 138 13.59 7.63 -8.25
C VAL A 138 13.64 8.69 -7.13
N PRO A 139 12.54 9.40 -6.84
CA PRO A 139 12.47 10.29 -5.68
C PRO A 139 12.84 9.56 -4.38
N THR A 140 13.72 10.16 -3.60
CA THR A 140 14.17 9.62 -2.30
C THR A 140 13.60 10.38 -1.10
N ARG A 141 12.91 11.50 -1.35
CA ARG A 141 12.32 12.35 -0.29
C ARG A 141 10.91 11.84 0.04
N PRO A 142 10.64 11.45 1.30
CA PRO A 142 9.30 11.12 1.75
C PRO A 142 8.32 12.27 1.50
N TYR A 143 7.08 11.91 1.20
CA TYR A 143 6.01 12.89 1.20
C TYR A 143 5.73 13.33 2.64
N VAL A 144 5.60 14.64 2.84
CA VAL A 144 5.19 15.26 4.10
C VAL A 144 4.01 16.17 3.76
N PRO A 145 2.82 15.98 4.38
CA PRO A 145 1.69 16.87 4.16
C PRO A 145 2.04 18.32 4.52
N ALA A 146 1.44 19.29 3.81
CA ALA A 146 1.51 20.68 4.20
C ALA A 146 0.87 20.86 5.60
N PRO A 147 1.42 21.76 6.45
CA PRO A 147 0.87 22.06 7.77
C PRO A 147 -0.55 22.66 7.70
#